data_AF-A0A4Q0ID87-F1
#
_entry.id   AF-A0A4Q0ID87-F1
#
_cell.length_a   1.000
_cell.length_b   1.000
_cell.length_c   1.000
_cell.angle_alpha   90.00
_cell.angle_beta   90.00
_cell.angle_gamma   90.00
#
_symmetry.space_group_name_H-M   'P 1'
#
loop_
_entity.id
_entity.type
_entity.pdbx_description
1 polymer ?
#
loop_
_entity_poly.entity_id
_entity_poly.type
_entity_poly.pdbx_seq_one_letter_code
_entity_poly.pdbx_strand_id
1 'polypeptide(L)'
;EANILSITDRFVLGAAHMYQGHPIDPEGLLSTVPSVAHVLIGFCVGKLLMETKDIHVKLERLFLIGTILTFVGFLLSYGCPINKKVWSPTFVVVTCGLGSSLLALLVWIIDIKGYKRWSRFFESFGVNPLFI
;
A
#
# COMPACT_ATOMS: atom_id res chain seq x y z
N GLU A 1 7.03 -18.00 -17.61
CA GLU A 1 5.81 -17.27 -18.00
C GLU A 1 6.13 -15.79 -18.07
N ALA A 2 5.91 -15.18 -19.23
CA ALA A 2 6.44 -13.88 -19.61
C ALA A 2 5.64 -12.76 -18.96
N ASN A 3 6.18 -12.20 -17.87
CA ASN A 3 5.56 -11.07 -17.19
C ASN A 3 5.78 -9.82 -18.06
N ILE A 4 4.72 -9.08 -18.38
CA ILE A 4 4.74 -7.87 -19.24
C ILE A 4 5.80 -6.86 -18.77
N LEU A 5 6.02 -6.80 -17.45
CA LEU A 5 7.06 -6.01 -16.81
C LEU A 5 8.48 -6.45 -17.23
N SER A 6 8.77 -7.75 -17.27
CA SER A 6 10.07 -8.28 -17.69
C SER A 6 10.39 -8.06 -19.17
N ILE A 7 9.35 -8.00 -20.03
CA ILE A 7 9.50 -7.69 -21.45
C ILE A 7 9.81 -6.21 -21.62
N THR A 8 9.12 -5.35 -20.86
CA THR A 8 9.29 -3.89 -20.94
C THR A 8 10.63 -3.45 -20.33
N ASP A 9 11.06 -4.03 -19.20
CA ASP A 9 12.38 -3.76 -18.62
C ASP A 9 13.51 -4.22 -19.57
N ARG A 10 13.38 -5.38 -20.23
CA ARG A 10 14.35 -5.82 -21.25
C ARG A 10 14.43 -4.88 -22.44
N PHE A 11 13.31 -4.27 -22.82
CA PHE A 11 13.24 -3.37 -23.96
C PHE A 11 13.82 -1.99 -23.65
N VAL A 12 13.68 -1.51 -22.41
CA VAL A 12 14.12 -0.16 -22.00
C VAL A 12 15.54 -0.14 -21.44
N LEU A 13 15.90 -1.07 -20.55
CA LEU A 13 17.20 -1.07 -19.85
C LEU A 13 18.27 -1.92 -20.56
N GLY A 14 17.86 -2.81 -21.45
CA GLY A 14 18.73 -3.76 -22.13
C GLY A 14 19.16 -4.92 -21.22
N ALA A 15 19.38 -6.10 -21.82
CA ALA A 15 19.69 -7.34 -21.08
C ALA A 15 21.01 -7.30 -20.27
N ALA A 16 21.89 -6.31 -20.53
CA ALA A 16 23.20 -6.17 -19.89
C ALA A 16 23.16 -5.54 -18.49
N HIS A 17 22.12 -4.73 -18.19
CA HIS A 17 21.94 -4.11 -16.86
C HIS A 17 20.99 -4.88 -15.96
N MET A 18 20.47 -6.02 -16.43
CA MET A 18 19.63 -6.90 -15.63
C MET A 18 20.48 -7.77 -14.70
N TYR A 19 20.01 -7.96 -13.47
CA TYR A 19 20.65 -8.84 -12.48
C TYR A 19 20.93 -10.24 -13.05
N GLN A 20 22.21 -10.55 -13.27
CA GLN A 20 22.64 -11.82 -13.86
C GLN A 20 22.53 -12.93 -12.81
N GLY A 21 21.43 -13.70 -12.87
CA GLY A 21 21.20 -14.85 -12.00
C GLY A 21 19.73 -15.19 -11.76
N HIS A 22 18.81 -14.27 -12.05
CA HIS A 22 17.36 -14.52 -11.94
C HIS A 22 16.59 -13.99 -13.16
N PRO A 23 15.47 -14.62 -13.58
CA PRO A 23 14.71 -14.18 -14.77
C PRO A 23 14.02 -12.81 -14.63
N ILE A 24 14.08 -12.19 -13.45
CA ILE A 24 13.30 -11.01 -13.06
C ILE A 24 14.22 -10.11 -12.23
N ASP A 25 14.33 -8.84 -12.60
CA ASP A 25 15.12 -7.86 -11.85
C ASP A 25 14.23 -7.12 -10.84
N PRO A 26 14.43 -7.31 -9.53
CA PRO A 26 13.63 -6.63 -8.50
C PRO A 26 13.95 -5.13 -8.40
N GLU A 27 15.08 -4.65 -8.92
CA GLU A 27 15.55 -3.26 -8.81
C GLU A 27 15.49 -2.45 -10.12
N GLY A 28 14.77 -2.94 -11.13
CA GLY A 28 14.54 -2.19 -12.36
C GLY A 28 13.83 -0.85 -12.13
N LEU A 29 14.04 0.13 -13.00
CA LEU A 29 13.36 1.44 -12.94
C LEU A 29 11.82 1.32 -12.89
N LEU A 30 11.25 0.26 -13.46
CA LEU A 30 9.82 0.01 -13.43
C LEU A 30 9.29 -0.54 -12.10
N SER A 31 10.13 -1.06 -11.19
CA SER A 31 9.73 -1.48 -9.83
C SER A 31 9.91 -0.35 -8.80
N THR A 32 10.81 0.59 -9.06
CA THR A 32 11.05 1.75 -8.18
C THR A 32 9.92 2.79 -8.26
N VAL A 33 9.37 3.06 -9.46
CA VAL A 33 8.24 4.00 -9.64
C VAL A 33 6.99 3.59 -8.85
N PRO A 34 6.50 2.33 -8.92
CA PRO A 34 5.41 1.85 -8.09
C PRO A 34 5.73 1.92 -6.59
N SER A 35 6.98 1.68 -6.20
CA SER A 35 7.40 1.76 -4.79
C SER A 35 7.30 3.17 -4.24
N VAL A 36 7.73 4.18 -5.00
CA VAL A 36 7.56 5.60 -4.63
C VAL A 36 6.07 5.96 -4.58
N ALA A 37 5.29 5.52 -5.56
CA ALA A 37 3.84 5.73 -5.56
C ALA A 37 3.17 5.10 -4.33
N HIS A 38 3.61 3.92 -3.89
CA HIS A 38 3.10 3.26 -2.68
C HIS A 38 3.26 4.17 -1.45
N VAL A 39 4.46 4.72 -1.25
CA VAL A 39 4.76 5.60 -0.12
C VAL A 39 3.93 6.89 -0.18
N LEU A 40 3.81 7.49 -1.37
CA LEU A 40 3.02 8.71 -1.57
C LEU A 40 1.52 8.49 -1.30
N ILE A 41 0.95 7.37 -1.76
CA ILE A 41 -0.44 7.01 -1.45
C ILE A 41 -0.61 6.86 0.06
N GLY A 42 0.30 6.17 0.74
CA GLY A 42 0.28 6.05 2.21
C GLY A 42 0.35 7.40 2.92
N PHE A 43 1.20 8.31 2.44
CA PHE A 43 1.30 9.68 2.96
C PHE A 43 0.00 10.46 2.77
N CYS A 44 -0.61 10.40 1.58
CA CYS A 44 -1.90 11.04 1.32
C CYS A 44 -3.01 10.52 2.24
N VAL A 45 -3.08 9.20 2.46
CA VAL A 45 -4.02 8.58 3.39
C VAL A 45 -3.80 9.09 4.82
N GLY A 46 -2.53 9.16 5.27
CA GLY A 46 -2.18 9.72 6.58
C GLY A 46 -2.55 11.20 6.72
N LYS A 47 -2.31 12.01 5.68
CA LYS A 47 -2.69 13.43 5.67
C LYS A 47 -4.21 13.60 5.80
N LEU A 48 -4.99 12.84 5.03
CA LEU A 48 -6.46 12.83 5.11
C LEU A 48 -6.95 12.50 6.53
N LEU A 49 -6.25 11.57 7.19
CA LEU A 49 -6.50 11.13 8.55
C LEU A 49 -6.25 12.22 9.61
N MET A 50 -5.31 13.14 9.33
CA MET A 50 -4.96 14.28 10.19
C MET A 50 -5.83 15.51 9.94
N GLU A 51 -6.24 15.77 8.69
CA GLU A 51 -7.08 16.93 8.34
C GLU A 51 -8.55 16.76 8.75
N THR A 52 -9.06 15.52 8.79
CA THR A 52 -10.47 15.26 9.10
C THR A 52 -10.69 15.22 10.62
N LYS A 53 -11.42 16.20 11.16
CA LYS A 53 -11.74 16.31 12.60
C LYS A 53 -12.82 15.33 13.05
N ASP A 54 -13.82 15.08 12.21
CA ASP A 54 -14.92 14.16 12.53
C ASP A 54 -14.54 12.71 12.28
N ILE A 55 -14.59 11.91 13.33
CA ILE A 55 -14.15 10.50 13.26
C ILE A 55 -15.04 9.64 12.36
N HIS A 56 -16.34 9.92 12.32
CA HIS A 56 -17.29 9.21 11.46
C HIS A 56 -17.00 9.49 9.97
N VAL A 57 -16.84 10.77 9.61
CA VAL A 57 -16.52 11.18 8.23
C VAL A 57 -15.16 10.65 7.79
N LYS A 58 -14.19 10.64 8.71
CA LYS A 58 -12.86 10.06 8.49
C LYS A 58 -12.94 8.57 8.19
N LEU A 59 -13.74 7.83 8.96
CA LEU A 59 -13.93 6.39 8.79
C LEU A 59 -14.58 6.08 7.43
N GLU A 60 -15.66 6.79 7.10
CA GLU A 60 -16.38 6.61 5.84
C GLU A 60 -15.48 6.89 4.64
N ARG A 61 -14.75 8.00 4.65
CA ARG A 61 -13.81 8.34 3.56
C ARG A 61 -12.71 7.30 3.43
N LEU A 62 -12.12 6.87 4.54
CA LEU A 62 -11.02 5.91 4.55
C LEU A 62 -11.48 4.53 4.04
N PHE A 63 -12.68 4.10 4.45
CA PHE A 63 -13.27 2.85 4.00
C PHE A 63 -13.68 2.91 2.52
N LEU A 64 -14.26 4.04 2.07
CA LEU A 64 -14.64 4.27 0.67
C LEU A 64 -13.40 4.25 -0.24
N ILE A 65 -12.38 5.04 0.10
CA ILE A 65 -11.12 5.10 -0.65
C ILE A 65 -10.44 3.72 -0.64
N GLY A 66 -10.38 3.06 0.52
CA GLY A 66 -9.82 1.72 0.65
C GLY A 66 -10.51 0.70 -0.25
N THR A 67 -11.84 0.67 -0.23
CA THR A 67 -12.65 -0.25 -1.05
C THR A 67 -12.49 0.04 -2.54
N ILE A 68 -12.51 1.32 -2.94
CA ILE A 68 -12.30 1.73 -4.33
C ILE A 68 -10.90 1.33 -4.80
N LEU A 69 -9.85 1.61 -4.03
CA LEU A 69 -8.49 1.21 -4.38
C LEU A 69 -8.36 -0.31 -4.49
N THR A 70 -8.93 -1.07 -3.56
CA THR A 70 -8.90 -2.53 -3.64
C THR A 70 -9.61 -3.04 -4.89
N PHE A 71 -10.81 -2.52 -5.20
CA PHE A 71 -11.57 -2.93 -6.37
C PHE A 71 -10.84 -2.57 -7.67
N VAL A 72 -10.34 -1.34 -7.78
CA VAL A 72 -9.53 -0.88 -8.92
C VAL A 72 -8.27 -1.74 -9.06
N GLY A 73 -7.58 -2.04 -7.96
CA GLY A 73 -6.38 -2.89 -7.97
C GLY A 73 -6.66 -4.31 -8.48
N PHE A 74 -7.79 -4.92 -8.08
CA PHE A 74 -8.23 -6.20 -8.61
C PHE A 74 -8.65 -6.12 -10.08
N LEU A 75 -9.30 -5.02 -10.49
CA LEU A 75 -9.67 -4.81 -11.89
C LEU A 75 -8.43 -4.66 -12.78
N LEU A 76 -7.44 -3.89 -12.34
CA LEU A 76 -6.15 -3.78 -13.03
C LEU A 76 -5.37 -5.11 -13.01
N SER A 77 -5.64 -6.01 -12.05
CA SER A 77 -5.02 -7.35 -12.01
C SER A 77 -5.36 -8.19 -13.23
N TYR A 78 -6.46 -7.92 -13.94
CA TYR A 78 -6.79 -8.59 -15.20
C TYR A 78 -5.83 -8.19 -16.33
N GLY A 79 -5.29 -6.97 -16.31
CA GLY A 79 -4.31 -6.48 -17.28
C GLY A 79 -2.86 -6.75 -16.88
N CYS A 80 -2.54 -6.58 -15.59
CA CYS A 80 -1.20 -6.83 -15.05
C CYS A 80 -1.30 -7.71 -13.80
N PRO A 81 -0.88 -8.99 -13.86
CA PRO A 81 -1.02 -9.89 -12.72
C PRO A 81 -0.29 -9.35 -11.49
N ILE A 82 -0.90 -9.53 -10.31
CA ILE A 82 -0.32 -9.11 -9.03
C ILE A 82 0.97 -9.89 -8.81
N ASN A 83 2.11 -9.19 -8.87
CA ASN A 83 3.42 -9.81 -8.69
C ASN A 83 4.24 -9.08 -7.62
N LYS A 84 4.46 -9.78 -6.51
CA LYS A 84 5.26 -9.31 -5.38
C LYS A 84 6.74 -9.13 -5.74
N LYS A 85 7.28 -9.95 -6.65
CA LYS A 85 8.73 -9.94 -6.97
C LYS A 85 9.19 -8.72 -7.75
N VAL A 86 8.28 -8.08 -8.48
CA VAL A 86 8.55 -6.86 -9.30
C VAL A 86 7.87 -5.62 -8.75
N TRP A 87 7.29 -5.71 -7.55
CA TRP A 87 6.55 -4.60 -6.95
C TRP A 87 5.51 -3.98 -7.91
N SER A 88 4.73 -4.84 -8.58
CA SER A 88 3.82 -4.40 -9.66
C SER A 88 2.86 -3.29 -9.20
N PRO A 89 2.46 -2.36 -10.08
CA PRO A 89 1.48 -1.32 -9.75
C PRO A 89 0.17 -1.87 -9.18
N THR A 90 -0.29 -3.03 -9.67
CA THR A 90 -1.49 -3.71 -9.16
C THR A 90 -1.30 -4.21 -7.74
N PHE A 91 -0.13 -4.77 -7.42
CA PHE A 91 0.22 -5.12 -6.04
C PHE A 91 0.16 -3.90 -5.12
N VAL A 92 0.78 -2.78 -5.51
CA VAL A 92 0.79 -1.54 -4.73
C VAL A 92 -0.62 -1.03 -4.44
N VAL A 93 -1.46 -0.92 -5.47
CA VAL A 93 -2.82 -0.39 -5.35
C VAL A 93 -3.70 -1.29 -4.47
N VAL A 94 -3.60 -2.61 -4.64
CA VAL A 94 -4.34 -3.58 -3.80
C VAL A 94 -3.88 -3.50 -2.34
N THR A 95 -2.57 -3.45 -2.08
CA THR A 95 -2.04 -3.37 -0.70
C THR A 95 -2.39 -2.04 -0.04
N CYS A 96 -2.36 -0.92 -0.76
CA CYS A 96 -2.81 0.37 -0.26
C CYS A 96 -4.30 0.36 0.11
N GLY A 97 -5.15 -0.22 -0.73
CA GLY A 97 -6.59 -0.30 -0.49
C GLY A 97 -6.93 -1.17 0.72
N LEU A 98 -6.31 -2.36 0.82
CA LEU A 98 -6.46 -3.25 1.96
C LEU A 98 -5.92 -2.61 3.24
N GLY A 99 -4.75 -1.96 3.18
CA GLY A 99 -4.16 -1.25 4.31
C GLY A 99 -5.05 -0.12 4.83
N SER A 100 -5.63 0.68 3.92
CA SER A 100 -6.56 1.75 4.27
C SER A 100 -7.84 1.21 4.90
N SER A 101 -8.39 0.12 4.36
CA SER A 101 -9.60 -0.52 4.89
C SER A 101 -9.36 -1.15 6.28
N LEU A 102 -8.20 -1.78 6.48
CA LEU A 102 -7.79 -2.31 7.78
C LEU A 102 -7.58 -1.19 8.80
N LEU A 103 -6.94 -0.09 8.39
CA LEU A 103 -6.78 1.09 9.26
C LEU A 103 -8.14 1.66 9.67
N ALA A 104 -9.09 1.76 8.75
CA ALA A 104 -10.46 2.17 9.06
C ALA A 104 -11.11 1.22 10.07
N LEU A 105 -10.97 -0.09 9.88
CA LEU A 105 -11.50 -1.08 10.81
C LEU A 105 -10.87 -0.96 12.22
N LEU A 106 -9.56 -0.74 12.31
CA LEU A 106 -8.87 -0.55 13.59
C LEU A 106 -9.34 0.73 14.30
N VAL A 107 -9.45 1.85 13.58
CA VAL A 107 -10.00 3.11 14.11
C VAL A 107 -11.42 2.88 14.64
N TRP A 108 -12.26 2.13 13.92
CA TRP A 108 -13.62 1.81 14.37
C TRP A 108 -13.64 0.98 15.67
N ILE A 109 -12.81 -0.06 15.76
CA ILE A 109 -12.76 -0.93 16.95
C ILE A 109 -12.24 -0.15 18.18
N ILE A 110 -11.21 0.67 17.99
CA ILE A 110 -10.50 1.34 19.10
C ILE A 110 -11.21 2.62 19.52
N ASP A 111 -11.55 3.49 18.57
CA ASP A 111 -12.06 4.83 18.87
C ASP A 111 -13.59 4.86 19.02
N ILE A 112 -14.33 4.11 18.20
CA ILE A 112 -15.81 4.09 18.28
C ILE A 112 -16.31 3.03 19.26
N LYS A 113 -15.83 1.78 19.16
CA LYS A 113 -16.26 0.71 20.08
C LYS A 113 -15.53 0.71 21.43
N GLY A 114 -14.44 1.47 21.56
CA GLY A 114 -13.73 1.62 22.83
C GLY A 114 -12.97 0.37 23.30
N TYR A 115 -12.71 -0.61 22.43
CA TYR A 115 -11.98 -1.84 22.79
C TYR A 115 -10.47 -1.62 22.91
N LYS A 116 -10.04 -0.89 23.94
CA LYS A 116 -8.62 -0.50 24.14
C LYS A 116 -7.78 -1.54 24.88
N ARG A 117 -8.39 -2.56 25.50
CA ARG A 117 -7.70 -3.52 26.38
C ARG A 117 -6.60 -4.33 25.66
N TRP A 118 -6.82 -4.72 24.41
CA TRP A 118 -5.82 -5.42 23.59
C TRP A 118 -4.84 -4.45 22.91
N SER A 119 -5.30 -3.23 22.61
CA SER A 119 -4.47 -2.20 21.96
C SER A 119 -3.37 -1.63 22.86
N ARG A 120 -3.50 -1.71 24.20
CA ARG A 120 -2.51 -1.16 25.14
C ARG A 120 -1.09 -1.67 24.92
N PHE A 121 -0.92 -2.93 24.54
CA PHE A 121 0.41 -3.48 24.24
C PHE A 121 1.05 -2.80 23.02
N PHE A 122 0.26 -2.54 21.98
CA PHE A 122 0.73 -1.86 20.77
C PHE A 122 0.89 -0.35 20.97
N GLU A 123 0.06 0.26 21.80
CA GLU A 123 0.12 1.68 22.15
C GLU A 123 1.48 2.04 22.76
N SER A 124 2.06 1.17 23.61
CA SER A 124 3.39 1.35 24.18
C SER A 124 4.52 1.48 23.14
N PHE A 125 4.39 0.88 21.96
CA PHE A 125 5.37 1.02 20.87
C PHE A 125 5.15 2.29 20.03
N GLY A 126 3.94 2.88 20.10
CA GLY A 126 3.55 4.05 19.31
C GLY A 126 3.65 5.38 20.04
N VAL A 127 3.71 5.38 21.37
CA VAL A 127 3.88 6.61 22.16
C VAL A 127 5.33 7.10 22.11
N ASN A 128 5.51 8.41 21.95
CA ASN A 128 6.84 9.02 21.88
C ASN A 128 7.50 8.99 23.27
N PRO A 129 8.65 8.32 23.45
CA PRO A 129 9.31 8.23 24.76
C PRO A 129 9.90 9.56 25.23
N LEU A 130 10.00 10.58 24.36
CA LEU A 130 10.53 11.91 24.73
C LEU A 130 9.62 12.74 25.64
N PHE A 131 8.36 12.33 25.83
CA PHE A 131 7.39 13.03 26.68
C PHE A 131 7.13 12.35 28.04
N ILE A 132 7.96 11.37 28.43
CA ILE A 132 7.93 10.77 29.78
C ILE A 132 8.96 11.40 30.71
#